data_AF-A0AAJ4B191-F1
#
_entry.id   AF-A0AAJ4B191-F1
#
_cell.length_a   1.000
_cell.length_b   1.000
_cell.length_c   1.000
_cell.angle_alpha   90.00
_cell.angle_beta   90.00
_cell.angle_gamma   90.00
#
_symmetry.space_group_name_H-M   'P 1'
#
loop_
_entity.id
_entity.type
_entity.pdbx_description
1 polymer ?
#
loop_
_entity_poly.entity_id
_entity_poly.type
_entity_poly.pdbx_seq_one_letter_code
_entity_poly.pdbx_strand_id
1 'polypeptide(L)'
;MSDQSKAQLMDRRSFFKSSFSKIADIGSEHALKKVEHNAKGWIRPPFAINELDFLLNCSRCGECIKACPQQVIFELPLHRGTVAVATPAMDIPNKACELCTDWPCVTACKDKALAFPAVQPKQVQQQENVSLPADNASENEGTIEGYPAAGQCPPMASAKVNSSLCMPYSGPECGACRGSCPIEETLTWHNEQPSINQETCVGCGQCVQACITTPKAIEVGHFSSVGPQSTDTGQIK
;
A
#
# COMPACT_ATOMS: atom_id res chain seq x y z
N MET A 1 4.76 -75.08 -18.59
CA MET A 1 3.29 -74.94 -18.46
C MET A 1 2.90 -75.62 -17.16
N SER A 2 2.21 -74.88 -16.27
CA SER A 2 1.32 -75.33 -15.18
C SER A 2 1.85 -76.34 -14.13
N ASP A 3 1.53 -76.28 -12.85
CA ASP A 3 0.91 -75.31 -11.95
C ASP A 3 1.02 -75.94 -10.53
N GLN A 4 1.21 -75.08 -9.53
CA GLN A 4 0.73 -75.14 -8.15
C GLN A 4 0.78 -76.41 -7.26
N SER A 5 1.34 -76.19 -6.06
CA SER A 5 0.66 -76.30 -4.74
C SER A 5 1.32 -77.24 -3.72
N LYS A 6 1.95 -76.67 -2.66
CA LYS A 6 1.34 -76.62 -1.32
C LYS A 6 2.20 -75.86 -0.30
N ALA A 7 1.50 -74.95 0.36
CA ALA A 7 1.72 -74.24 1.61
C ALA A 7 2.82 -74.76 2.57
N GLN A 8 3.55 -73.81 3.17
CA GLN A 8 3.35 -73.41 4.57
C GLN A 8 4.68 -73.08 5.27
N LEU A 9 5.13 -71.82 5.20
CA LEU A 9 5.77 -71.17 6.34
C LEU A 9 5.23 -69.74 6.45
N MET A 10 4.61 -69.49 7.59
CA MET A 10 4.03 -68.21 7.99
C MET A 10 5.11 -67.13 7.95
N ASP A 11 4.93 -66.11 7.11
CA ASP A 11 5.42 -64.78 7.46
C ASP A 11 4.22 -63.86 7.73
N ARG A 12 4.23 -63.31 8.93
CA ARG A 12 3.08 -62.69 9.58
C ARG A 12 3.00 -61.25 9.11
N ARG A 13 2.11 -61.02 8.13
CA ARG A 13 1.30 -59.80 7.99
C ARG A 13 2.08 -58.50 7.86
N SER A 14 2.44 -58.18 6.62
CA SER A 14 1.73 -57.16 5.82
C SER A 14 0.61 -56.37 6.52
N PHE A 15 0.92 -55.54 7.52
CA PHE A 15 0.05 -54.47 8.01
C PHE A 15 0.95 -53.45 8.71
N PHE A 16 0.80 -52.17 8.38
CA PHE A 16 1.63 -51.01 8.79
C PHE A 16 2.82 -50.58 7.89
N LYS A 17 2.77 -50.89 6.59
CA LYS A 17 3.21 -49.91 5.58
C LYS A 17 2.21 -48.75 5.54
N SER A 18 2.29 -47.84 6.51
CA SER A 18 1.57 -46.55 6.53
C SER A 18 1.91 -45.79 7.80
N SER A 19 3.10 -45.16 7.89
CA SER A 19 3.36 -44.12 8.91
C SER A 19 4.59 -43.21 8.63
N PHE A 20 5.28 -43.32 7.50
CA PHE A 20 6.51 -42.53 7.27
C PHE A 20 6.50 -41.61 6.02
N SER A 21 5.34 -41.33 5.41
CA SER A 21 5.25 -40.40 4.27
C SER A 21 4.25 -39.25 4.45
N LYS A 22 4.06 -38.76 5.68
CA LYS A 22 3.29 -37.53 5.93
C LYS A 22 3.97 -36.62 6.95
N ILE A 23 5.22 -36.26 6.70
CA ILE A 23 5.84 -35.06 7.27
C ILE A 23 6.48 -34.26 6.14
N ALA A 24 5.69 -34.01 5.11
CA ALA A 24 5.84 -32.91 4.18
C ALA A 24 4.41 -32.38 4.01
N ASP A 25 4.24 -31.06 4.01
CA ASP A 25 2.98 -30.36 3.67
C ASP A 25 1.98 -30.03 4.79
N ILE A 26 2.39 -29.91 6.06
CA ILE A 26 1.58 -29.18 7.06
C ILE A 26 2.48 -28.20 7.82
N GLY A 27 2.80 -27.07 7.18
CA GLY A 27 3.57 -26.02 7.85
C GLY A 27 3.74 -24.71 7.08
N SER A 28 3.27 -24.61 5.83
CA SER A 28 3.50 -23.43 4.98
C SER A 28 2.35 -22.42 5.02
N GLU A 29 1.08 -22.84 5.04
CA GLU A 29 -0.04 -21.88 4.94
C GLU A 29 -0.26 -21.03 6.20
N HIS A 30 -0.03 -21.60 7.39
CA HIS A 30 -0.15 -20.84 8.65
C HIS A 30 1.06 -19.95 8.94
N ALA A 31 2.24 -20.30 8.41
CA ALA A 31 3.44 -19.49 8.58
C ALA A 31 3.37 -18.20 7.73
N LEU A 32 2.86 -18.28 6.50
CA LEU A 32 2.67 -17.11 5.63
C LEU A 32 1.63 -16.13 6.19
N LYS A 33 0.50 -16.64 6.70
CA LYS A 33 -0.52 -15.78 7.35
C LYS A 33 0.01 -15.06 8.59
N LYS A 34 0.94 -15.64 9.35
CA LYS A 34 1.56 -14.99 10.52
C LYS A 34 2.56 -13.91 10.14
N VAL A 35 3.26 -14.07 9.01
CA VAL A 35 4.12 -13.02 8.43
C VAL A 35 3.25 -11.85 7.92
N GLU A 36 2.14 -12.15 7.24
CA GLU A 36 1.20 -11.15 6.73
C GLU A 36 0.44 -10.40 7.86
N HIS A 37 0.06 -11.09 8.94
CA HIS A 37 -0.62 -10.45 10.07
C HIS A 37 0.30 -9.59 10.95
N ASN A 38 1.61 -9.85 10.95
CA ASN A 38 2.60 -9.02 11.66
C ASN A 38 3.09 -7.83 10.81
N ALA A 39 2.80 -7.81 9.50
CA ALA A 39 3.02 -6.66 8.63
C ALA A 39 1.94 -5.56 8.79
N LYS A 40 0.90 -5.78 9.61
CA LYS A 40 -0.25 -4.88 9.84
C LYS A 40 0.06 -3.56 10.57
N GLY A 41 1.32 -3.12 10.64
CA GLY A 41 1.72 -2.04 11.54
C GLY A 41 2.11 -0.71 10.90
N TRP A 42 2.35 -0.65 9.59
CA TRP A 42 3.05 0.48 8.99
C TRP A 42 2.56 0.79 7.58
N ILE A 43 2.68 2.06 7.21
CA ILE A 43 2.29 2.57 5.91
C ILE A 43 3.50 2.48 4.99
N ARG A 44 3.39 1.81 3.85
CA ARG A 44 4.47 1.73 2.86
C ARG A 44 4.53 3.01 2.01
N PRO A 45 5.70 3.37 1.45
CA PRO A 45 5.81 4.47 0.51
C PRO A 45 4.89 4.33 -0.72
N PRO A 46 4.66 5.41 -1.48
CA PRO A 46 3.89 5.38 -2.71
C PRO A 46 4.35 4.28 -3.67
N PHE A 47 3.39 3.64 -4.34
CA PHE A 47 3.65 2.62 -5.36
C PHE A 47 4.41 1.38 -4.85
N ALA A 48 4.36 1.08 -3.56
CA ALA A 48 4.82 -0.21 -3.06
C ALA A 48 4.02 -1.36 -3.71
N ILE A 49 4.75 -2.36 -4.21
CA ILE A 49 4.14 -3.62 -4.65
C ILE A 49 3.55 -4.36 -3.44
N ASN A 50 2.87 -5.48 -3.67
CA ASN A 50 2.28 -6.26 -2.57
C ASN A 50 3.34 -6.64 -1.53
N GLU A 51 2.93 -6.75 -0.26
CA GLU A 51 3.87 -6.83 0.87
C GLU A 51 4.87 -7.99 0.74
N LEU A 52 4.45 -9.15 0.24
CA LEU A 52 5.36 -10.28 0.06
C LEU A 52 6.44 -9.98 -0.99
N ASP A 53 6.03 -9.57 -2.19
CA ASP A 53 6.99 -9.23 -3.25
C ASP A 53 7.86 -8.03 -2.86
N PHE A 54 7.30 -7.07 -2.13
CA PHE A 54 8.03 -5.92 -1.60
C PHE A 54 9.16 -6.37 -0.67
N LEU A 55 8.87 -7.26 0.27
CA LEU A 55 9.87 -7.79 1.22
C LEU A 55 10.95 -8.64 0.54
N LEU A 56 10.60 -9.32 -0.56
CA LEU A 56 11.53 -10.11 -1.37
C LEU A 56 12.41 -9.24 -2.27
N ASN A 57 11.85 -8.18 -2.85
CA ASN A 57 12.56 -7.32 -3.80
C ASN A 57 13.39 -6.23 -3.09
N CYS A 58 12.92 -5.68 -1.97
CA CYS A 58 13.60 -4.57 -1.30
C CYS A 58 14.98 -4.99 -0.75
N SER A 59 16.05 -4.43 -1.33
CA SER A 59 17.42 -4.68 -0.85
C SER A 59 17.76 -3.97 0.46
N ARG A 60 16.87 -3.10 0.97
CA ARG A 60 17.08 -2.25 2.17
C ARG A 60 18.24 -1.26 1.99
N CYS A 61 18.44 -0.76 0.77
CA CYS A 61 19.50 0.20 0.44
C CYS A 61 19.27 1.62 1.00
N GLY A 62 18.03 1.97 1.36
CA GLY A 62 17.66 3.28 1.91
C GLY A 62 17.60 4.42 0.88
N GLU A 63 17.74 4.16 -0.42
CA GLU A 63 17.76 5.22 -1.45
C GLU A 63 16.43 5.99 -1.54
N CYS A 64 15.29 5.30 -1.43
CA CYS A 64 13.98 5.97 -1.39
C CYS A 64 13.81 6.89 -0.16
N ILE A 65 14.48 6.58 0.95
CA ILE A 65 14.45 7.37 2.19
C ILE A 65 15.21 8.67 1.98
N LYS A 66 16.42 8.59 1.42
CA LYS A 66 17.26 9.76 1.08
C LYS A 66 16.61 10.65 0.03
N ALA A 67 15.91 10.04 -0.93
CA ALA A 67 15.26 10.74 -2.01
C ALA A 67 13.98 11.49 -1.58
N CYS A 68 13.41 11.20 -0.41
CA CYS A 68 12.18 11.84 0.06
C CYS A 68 12.45 13.25 0.60
N PRO A 69 11.98 14.32 -0.07
CA PRO A 69 12.24 15.70 0.37
C PRO A 69 11.59 16.01 1.73
N GLN A 70 10.41 15.42 1.96
CA GLN A 70 9.63 15.62 3.19
C GLN A 70 10.11 14.78 4.37
N GLN A 71 11.08 13.88 4.16
CA GLN A 71 11.61 13.00 5.20
C GLN A 71 10.50 12.28 5.99
N VAL A 72 9.43 11.90 5.30
CA VAL A 72 8.30 11.14 5.86
C VAL A 72 8.61 9.64 5.91
N ILE A 73 9.55 9.19 5.07
CA ILE A 73 9.98 7.80 5.01
C ILE A 73 11.08 7.54 6.04
N PHE A 74 11.01 6.41 6.74
CA PHE A 74 11.99 5.96 7.72
C PHE A 74 12.23 4.44 7.60
N GLU A 75 13.34 3.98 8.19
CA GLU A 75 13.66 2.55 8.27
C GLU A 75 12.91 1.87 9.42
N LEU A 76 12.24 0.76 9.14
CA LEU A 76 11.57 0.01 10.19
C LEU A 76 12.58 -0.55 11.21
N PRO A 77 12.38 -0.28 12.52
CA PRO A 77 13.30 -0.71 13.56
C PRO A 77 13.18 -2.21 13.86
N LEU A 78 14.26 -2.82 14.35
CA LEU A 78 14.36 -4.26 14.60
C LEU A 78 13.26 -4.82 15.53
N HIS A 79 12.82 -4.03 16.52
CA HIS A 79 11.78 -4.45 17.47
C HIS A 79 10.40 -4.69 16.83
N ARG A 80 10.23 -4.33 15.55
CA ARG A 80 8.99 -4.53 14.78
C ARG A 80 8.99 -5.83 13.96
N GLY A 81 10.00 -6.67 14.12
CA GLY A 81 10.09 -7.98 13.48
C GLY A 81 11.29 -8.08 12.55
N THR A 82 11.86 -9.28 12.47
CA THR A 82 13.10 -9.55 11.73
C THR A 82 12.92 -9.53 10.22
N VAL A 83 11.70 -9.75 9.72
CA VAL A 83 11.43 -9.84 8.28
C VAL A 83 11.40 -8.44 7.63
N ALA A 84 10.72 -7.49 8.27
CA ALA A 84 10.51 -6.14 7.75
C ALA A 84 11.56 -5.13 8.23
N VAL A 85 12.54 -5.53 9.05
CA VAL A 85 13.60 -4.64 9.54
C VAL A 85 14.32 -3.94 8.39
N ALA A 86 14.65 -2.67 8.60
CA ALA A 86 15.32 -1.78 7.65
C ALA A 86 14.60 -1.59 6.30
N THR A 87 13.38 -2.09 6.15
CA THR A 87 12.55 -1.76 4.99
C THR A 87 11.88 -0.40 5.20
N PRO A 88 11.63 0.37 4.13
CA PRO A 88 11.08 1.72 4.26
C PRO A 88 9.60 1.69 4.65
N ALA A 89 9.22 2.59 5.55
CA ALA A 89 7.86 2.85 6.00
C ALA A 89 7.64 4.37 6.17
N MET A 90 6.39 4.82 6.30
CA MET A 90 6.03 6.22 6.40
C MET A 90 5.33 6.55 7.71
N ASP A 91 5.65 7.72 8.27
CA ASP A 91 5.06 8.25 9.50
C ASP A 91 3.96 9.29 9.18
N ILE A 92 2.92 8.84 8.48
CA ILE A 92 1.80 9.69 8.04
C ILE A 92 1.07 10.42 9.18
N PRO A 93 0.91 9.83 10.39
CA PRO A 93 0.30 10.53 11.51
C PRO A 93 1.03 11.83 11.92
N ASN A 94 2.35 11.91 11.68
CA ASN A 94 3.17 13.05 12.11
C ASN A 94 3.68 13.91 10.94
N LYS A 95 3.90 13.33 9.75
CA LYS A 95 4.41 14.02 8.55
C LYS A 95 3.62 13.60 7.32
N ALA A 96 3.35 14.52 6.40
CA ALA A 96 2.62 14.22 5.19
C ALA A 96 3.53 13.80 4.02
N CYS A 97 3.00 12.93 3.16
CA CYS A 97 3.51 12.73 1.81
C CYS A 97 2.94 13.82 0.88
N GLU A 98 3.82 14.55 0.20
CA GLU A 98 3.40 15.62 -0.72
C GLU A 98 2.90 15.13 -2.07
N LEU A 99 3.02 13.83 -2.38
CA LEU A 99 2.71 13.27 -3.71
C LEU A 99 3.47 14.02 -4.82
N CYS A 100 4.80 14.07 -4.67
CA CYS A 100 5.71 14.81 -5.53
C CYS A 100 5.50 14.48 -7.02
N THR A 101 5.61 15.49 -7.88
CA THR A 101 5.37 15.37 -9.33
C THR A 101 6.32 14.40 -10.04
N ASP A 102 7.52 14.21 -9.52
CA ASP A 102 8.60 13.37 -10.05
C ASP A 102 8.84 12.08 -9.25
N TRP A 103 8.06 11.87 -8.17
CA TRP A 103 8.12 10.69 -7.30
C TRP A 103 9.53 10.19 -6.98
N PRO A 104 10.40 11.02 -6.36
CA PRO A 104 11.81 10.70 -6.17
C PRO A 104 12.03 9.42 -5.35
N CYS A 105 11.11 9.10 -4.44
CA CYS A 105 11.13 7.85 -3.68
C CYS A 105 10.94 6.60 -4.57
N VAL A 106 10.09 6.67 -5.59
CA VAL A 106 9.82 5.56 -6.52
C VAL A 106 10.93 5.46 -7.55
N THR A 107 11.35 6.59 -8.13
CA THR A 107 12.40 6.63 -9.17
C THR A 107 13.76 6.22 -8.63
N ALA A 108 14.06 6.48 -7.36
CA ALA A 108 15.28 6.00 -6.70
C ALA A 108 15.28 4.48 -6.46
N CYS A 109 14.14 3.79 -6.51
CA CYS A 109 14.03 2.36 -6.20
C CYS A 109 14.49 1.46 -7.36
N LYS A 110 15.79 1.17 -7.42
CA LYS A 110 16.38 0.28 -8.45
C LYS A 110 15.88 -1.16 -8.36
N ASP A 111 15.52 -1.62 -7.17
CA ASP A 111 15.06 -3.00 -6.93
C ASP A 111 13.62 -3.24 -7.39
N LYS A 112 12.90 -2.16 -7.78
CA LYS A 112 11.49 -2.21 -8.18
C LYS A 112 10.56 -2.75 -7.09
N ALA A 113 10.92 -2.56 -5.81
CA ALA A 113 10.01 -2.75 -4.69
C ALA A 113 8.94 -1.64 -4.64
N LEU A 114 9.29 -0.44 -5.10
CA LEU A 114 8.37 0.64 -5.45
C LEU A 114 8.35 0.74 -6.98
N ALA A 115 7.19 0.60 -7.61
CA ALA A 115 7.08 0.55 -9.06
C ALA A 115 5.75 1.11 -9.57
N PHE A 116 5.83 1.94 -10.62
CA PHE A 116 4.64 2.39 -11.33
C PHE A 116 3.94 1.22 -12.04
N PRO A 117 2.60 1.21 -12.09
CA PRO A 117 1.88 0.23 -12.90
C PRO A 117 2.30 0.38 -14.37
N ALA A 118 2.49 -0.74 -15.06
CA ALA A 118 2.78 -0.71 -16.49
C ALA A 118 1.63 -0.01 -17.23
N VAL A 119 1.90 1.17 -17.80
CA VAL A 119 0.94 1.89 -18.64
C VAL A 119 0.75 1.08 -19.91
N GLN A 120 -0.47 0.62 -20.16
CA GLN A 120 -0.79 0.04 -21.47
C GLN A 120 -0.93 1.18 -22.48
N PRO A 121 -0.25 1.11 -23.64
CA PRO A 121 -0.27 2.19 -24.62
C PRO A 121 -1.71 2.41 -25.12
N LYS A 122 -2.24 3.61 -24.83
CA LYS A 122 -3.53 4.06 -25.34
C LYS A 122 -3.34 4.34 -26.83
N GLN A 123 -3.93 3.51 -27.69
CA GLN A 123 -3.87 3.66 -29.14
C GLN A 123 -4.31 5.08 -29.54
N VAL A 124 -3.36 5.87 -30.04
CA VAL A 124 -3.61 7.22 -30.57
C VAL A 124 -4.45 7.05 -31.84
N GLN A 125 -5.72 7.46 -31.79
CA GLN A 125 -6.54 7.57 -32.98
C GLN A 125 -6.03 8.74 -33.82
N GLN A 126 -5.45 8.40 -34.96
CA GLN A 126 -4.96 9.30 -35.99
C GLN A 126 -6.10 10.20 -36.49
N GLN A 127 -5.94 11.51 -36.36
CA GLN A 127 -6.59 12.46 -37.26
C GLN A 127 -5.49 13.25 -37.97
N GLU A 128 -5.25 12.83 -39.21
CA GLU A 128 -4.49 13.56 -40.22
C GLU A 128 -5.15 14.93 -40.47
N ASN A 129 -4.42 16.01 -40.17
CA ASN A 129 -4.22 17.19 -41.01
C ASN A 129 -3.89 18.44 -40.18
N VAL A 130 -2.61 18.73 -40.00
CA VAL A 130 -2.13 20.11 -39.93
C VAL A 130 -0.80 20.17 -40.68
N SER A 131 -0.82 20.88 -41.81
CA SER A 131 0.36 21.25 -42.58
C SER A 131 1.21 22.26 -41.82
N LEU A 132 2.52 22.00 -41.79
CA LEU A 132 3.58 22.82 -41.20
C LEU A 132 3.72 24.18 -41.91
N PRO A 133 4.28 25.19 -41.22
CA PRO A 133 5.56 25.71 -41.70
C PRO A 133 6.68 25.57 -40.67
N ALA A 134 7.87 25.38 -41.23
CA ALA A 134 9.14 25.25 -40.54
C ALA A 134 9.48 26.51 -39.73
N ASP A 135 10.11 26.29 -38.59
CA ASP A 135 11.39 26.90 -38.18
C ASP A 135 11.50 26.84 -36.66
N ASN A 136 12.34 25.93 -36.16
CA ASN A 136 13.34 26.14 -35.11
C ASN A 136 13.77 24.79 -34.54
N ALA A 137 15.00 24.40 -34.87
CA ALA A 137 15.73 23.38 -34.15
C ALA A 137 16.12 23.93 -32.77
N SER A 138 15.63 23.29 -31.70
CA SER A 138 16.24 23.34 -30.38
C SER A 138 16.09 21.97 -29.75
N GLU A 139 17.23 21.28 -29.75
CA GLU A 139 17.70 20.30 -28.76
C GLU A 139 16.74 19.19 -28.32
N ASN A 140 17.12 18.02 -28.82
CA ASN A 140 16.75 16.66 -28.48
C ASN A 140 16.89 16.35 -26.97
N GLU A 141 15.78 16.05 -26.29
CA GLU A 141 15.76 15.15 -25.15
C GLU A 141 14.44 14.37 -25.17
N GLY A 142 14.52 13.05 -25.28
CA GLY A 142 13.37 12.17 -25.41
C GLY A 142 12.40 12.37 -24.24
N THR A 143 11.19 12.81 -24.55
CA THR A 143 10.11 12.92 -23.57
C THR A 143 9.81 11.53 -23.02
N ILE A 144 10.29 11.24 -21.80
CA ILE A 144 9.73 10.14 -21.03
C ILE A 144 8.30 10.56 -20.70
N GLU A 145 7.35 9.78 -21.21
CA GLU A 145 5.92 9.94 -20.91
C GLU A 145 5.72 10.07 -19.39
N GLY A 146 4.90 11.06 -19.01
CA GLY A 146 4.92 11.68 -17.69
C GLY A 146 4.64 10.77 -16.50
N TYR A 147 5.10 11.23 -15.34
CA TYR A 147 4.85 10.61 -14.05
C TYR A 147 3.34 10.58 -13.70
N PRO A 148 2.88 9.60 -12.88
CA PRO A 148 1.50 9.56 -12.43
C PRO A 148 1.10 10.82 -11.65
N ALA A 149 -0.12 11.29 -11.85
CA ALA A 149 -0.72 12.35 -11.05
C ALA A 149 -0.98 11.86 -9.60
N ALA A 150 -1.14 12.80 -8.66
CA ALA A 150 -1.42 12.51 -7.25
C ALA A 150 -2.61 11.54 -7.05
N GLY A 151 -3.70 11.73 -7.80
CA GLY A 151 -4.89 10.88 -7.76
C GLY A 151 -4.70 9.48 -8.35
N GLN A 152 -3.58 9.20 -9.00
CA GLN A 152 -3.21 7.88 -9.53
C GLN A 152 -2.31 7.10 -8.57
N CYS A 153 -1.94 7.68 -7.42
CA CYS A 153 -1.26 6.96 -6.36
C CYS A 153 -2.19 5.88 -5.79
N PRO A 154 -1.75 4.62 -5.69
CA PRO A 154 -2.51 3.60 -4.97
C PRO A 154 -2.73 4.01 -3.50
N PRO A 155 -3.82 3.59 -2.86
CA PRO A 155 -4.05 3.84 -1.44
C PRO A 155 -2.93 3.26 -0.58
N MET A 156 -2.20 4.13 0.13
CA MET A 156 -1.17 3.74 1.09
C MET A 156 -1.77 3.57 2.49
N ALA A 157 -2.76 4.41 2.79
CA ALA A 157 -3.46 4.48 4.06
C ALA A 157 -4.87 5.05 3.83
N SER A 158 -5.70 5.06 4.87
CA SER A 158 -7.00 5.75 4.86
C SER A 158 -6.98 6.89 5.87
N ALA A 159 -7.79 7.93 5.63
CA ALA A 159 -7.92 9.07 6.54
C ALA A 159 -9.38 9.28 6.92
N LYS A 160 -9.65 9.54 8.20
CA LYS A 160 -11.01 9.74 8.72
C LYS A 160 -11.07 10.96 9.64
N VAL A 161 -12.14 11.73 9.52
CA VAL A 161 -12.45 12.82 10.44
C VAL A 161 -13.11 12.27 11.71
N ASN A 162 -12.56 12.63 12.86
CA ASN A 162 -13.13 12.39 14.17
C ASN A 162 -14.04 13.58 14.55
N SER A 163 -15.35 13.41 14.39
CA SER A 163 -16.34 14.46 14.63
C SER A 163 -16.39 14.94 16.08
N SER A 164 -15.94 14.13 17.05
CA SER A 164 -15.87 14.53 18.46
C SER A 164 -14.69 15.46 18.77
N LEU A 165 -13.67 15.48 17.91
CA LEU A 165 -12.47 16.32 18.06
C LEU A 165 -12.44 17.51 17.09
N CYS A 166 -13.16 17.39 15.97
CA CYS A 166 -13.12 18.36 14.90
C CYS A 166 -13.94 19.60 15.25
N MET A 167 -13.28 20.76 15.35
CA MET A 167 -13.89 22.04 15.71
C MET A 167 -15.20 22.38 14.95
N PRO A 168 -15.28 22.23 13.61
CA PRO A 168 -16.51 22.49 12.87
C PRO A 168 -17.71 21.63 13.25
N TYR A 169 -17.51 20.46 13.86
CA TYR A 169 -18.60 19.63 14.37
C TYR A 169 -19.13 20.10 15.73
N SER A 170 -18.35 20.91 16.46
CA SER A 170 -18.71 21.46 17.77
C SER A 170 -19.17 22.92 17.73
N GLY A 171 -19.15 23.57 16.56
CA GLY A 171 -19.69 24.93 16.37
C GLY A 171 -18.69 26.06 16.06
N PRO A 172 -17.41 26.05 16.47
CA PRO A 172 -16.48 27.06 15.97
C PRO A 172 -16.09 26.79 14.50
N GLU A 173 -16.09 27.84 13.68
CA GLU A 173 -15.57 27.79 12.32
C GLU A 173 -14.07 27.44 12.34
N CYS A 174 -13.70 26.43 11.56
CA CYS A 174 -12.31 26.05 11.34
C CYS A 174 -12.14 25.54 9.91
N GLY A 175 -11.19 26.12 9.18
CA GLY A 175 -10.88 25.77 7.80
C GLY A 175 -9.45 25.29 7.60
N ALA A 176 -8.73 24.90 8.65
CA ALA A 176 -7.27 24.71 8.59
C ALA A 176 -6.82 23.65 7.57
N CYS A 177 -7.58 22.55 7.41
CA CYS A 177 -7.32 21.53 6.40
C CYS A 177 -8.01 21.82 5.05
N ARG A 178 -8.74 22.93 4.92
CA ARG A 178 -9.37 23.28 3.63
C ARG A 178 -8.29 23.53 2.59
N GLY A 179 -8.41 22.90 1.42
CA GLY A 179 -7.41 23.01 0.37
C GLY A 179 -6.11 22.23 0.63
N SER A 180 -5.98 21.50 1.75
CA SER A 180 -4.80 20.68 2.01
C SER A 180 -4.79 19.36 1.23
N CYS A 181 -5.91 18.97 0.63
CA CYS A 181 -5.98 17.72 -0.12
C CYS A 181 -5.59 17.98 -1.58
N PRO A 182 -4.54 17.34 -2.11
CA PRO A 182 -4.10 17.52 -3.50
C PRO A 182 -4.94 16.72 -4.51
N ILE A 183 -5.92 15.93 -4.04
CA ILE A 183 -6.79 15.12 -4.89
C ILE A 183 -8.18 15.75 -4.83
N GLU A 184 -8.70 16.13 -5.99
CA GLU A 184 -10.04 16.71 -6.14
C GLU A 184 -11.12 15.77 -5.56
N GLU A 185 -12.21 16.37 -5.08
CA GLU A 185 -13.39 15.65 -4.53
C GLU A 185 -13.09 14.65 -3.40
N THR A 186 -11.88 14.66 -2.82
CA THR A 186 -11.48 13.73 -1.77
C THR A 186 -11.75 14.28 -0.38
N LEU A 187 -11.36 15.53 -0.11
CA LEU A 187 -11.71 16.25 1.12
C LEU A 187 -12.80 17.27 0.80
N THR A 188 -14.05 16.89 1.02
CA THR A 188 -15.22 17.73 0.72
C THR A 188 -15.73 18.41 1.98
N TRP A 189 -16.55 19.45 1.81
CA TRP A 189 -17.11 20.23 2.91
C TRP A 189 -18.62 20.34 2.73
N HIS A 190 -19.37 19.94 3.75
CA HIS A 190 -20.84 20.07 3.79
C HIS A 190 -21.23 20.79 5.08
N ASN A 191 -21.97 21.90 4.99
CA ASN A 191 -22.33 22.72 6.14
C ASN A 191 -21.11 23.04 7.03
N GLU A 192 -20.01 23.45 6.41
CA GLU A 192 -18.72 23.74 7.07
C GLU A 192 -18.04 22.56 7.75
N GLN A 193 -18.57 21.34 7.63
CA GLN A 193 -17.96 20.14 8.19
C GLN A 193 -17.16 19.39 7.12
N PRO A 194 -15.88 19.06 7.38
CA PRO A 194 -15.07 18.30 6.44
C PRO A 194 -15.47 16.81 6.43
N SER A 195 -15.50 16.21 5.25
CA SER A 195 -15.68 14.77 5.02
C SER A 195 -14.59 14.25 4.07
N ILE A 196 -14.14 13.00 4.26
CA ILE A 196 -13.11 12.37 3.42
C ILE A 196 -13.72 11.20 2.65
N ASN A 197 -13.75 11.31 1.32
CA ASN A 197 -14.14 10.22 0.44
C ASN A 197 -13.08 9.10 0.47
N GLN A 198 -13.48 7.91 0.92
CA GLN A 198 -12.56 6.77 1.05
C GLN A 198 -12.21 6.11 -0.28
N GLU A 199 -12.97 6.35 -1.34
CA GLU A 199 -12.71 5.76 -2.66
C GLU A 199 -11.53 6.44 -3.38
N THR A 200 -11.34 7.74 -3.14
CA THR A 200 -10.28 8.55 -3.76
C THR A 200 -9.15 8.90 -2.79
N CYS A 201 -9.34 8.70 -1.49
CA CYS A 201 -8.31 8.96 -0.49
C CYS A 201 -7.14 7.97 -0.62
N VAL A 202 -5.95 8.51 -0.89
CA VAL A 202 -4.72 7.71 -0.97
C VAL A 202 -3.95 7.64 0.36
N GLY A 203 -4.41 8.36 1.38
CA GLY A 203 -3.79 8.37 2.70
C GLY A 203 -2.48 9.14 2.80
N CYS A 204 -2.32 10.25 2.06
CA CYS A 204 -1.09 11.05 2.06
C CYS A 204 -0.85 11.87 3.34
N GLY A 205 -1.88 12.09 4.16
CA GLY A 205 -1.78 12.77 5.45
C GLY A 205 -1.66 14.30 5.42
N GLN A 206 -1.74 14.97 4.27
CA GLN A 206 -1.66 16.43 4.21
C GLN A 206 -2.77 17.11 5.06
N CYS A 207 -3.96 16.53 5.13
CA CYS A 207 -5.04 16.99 6.01
C CYS A 207 -4.76 16.78 7.50
N VAL A 208 -4.05 15.70 7.87
CA VAL A 208 -3.60 15.47 9.26
C VAL A 208 -2.54 16.51 9.65
N GLN A 209 -1.58 16.76 8.77
CA GLN A 209 -0.54 17.76 9.01
C GLN A 209 -1.16 19.17 9.16
N ALA A 210 -2.12 19.52 8.30
CA ALA A 210 -2.82 20.80 8.34
C ALA A 210 -3.77 20.97 9.56
N CYS A 211 -4.24 19.88 10.16
CA CYS A 211 -5.17 19.94 11.28
C CYS A 211 -4.52 20.59 12.52
N ILE A 212 -5.13 21.65 13.05
CA ILE A 212 -4.58 22.43 14.17
C ILE A 212 -4.97 21.92 15.56
N THR A 213 -5.89 20.96 15.65
CA THR A 213 -6.35 20.46 16.96
C THR A 213 -5.31 19.57 17.61
N THR A 214 -5.30 19.55 18.95
CA THR A 214 -4.51 18.62 19.75
C THR A 214 -5.45 17.93 20.76
N PRO A 215 -5.74 16.63 20.62
CA PRO A 215 -5.28 15.70 19.58
C PRO A 215 -5.79 16.05 18.17
N LYS A 216 -5.12 15.52 17.14
CA LYS A 216 -5.50 15.71 15.73
C LYS A 216 -6.91 15.16 15.50
N ALA A 217 -7.78 15.96 14.89
CA ALA A 217 -9.15 15.57 14.58
C ALA A 217 -9.27 14.76 13.28
N ILE A 218 -8.18 14.63 12.51
CA ILE A 218 -8.10 13.75 11.35
C ILE A 218 -7.08 12.69 11.67
N GLU A 219 -7.51 11.43 11.58
CA GLU A 219 -6.71 10.27 11.90
C GLU A 219 -6.39 9.52 10.60
N VAL A 220 -5.17 9.00 10.49
CA VAL A 220 -4.77 8.12 9.39
C VAL A 220 -4.55 6.71 9.94
N GLY A 221 -5.15 5.73 9.28
CA GLY A 221 -5.06 4.32 9.63
C GLY A 221 -4.51 3.48 8.49
N HIS A 222 -4.06 2.26 8.81
CA HIS A 222 -3.67 1.30 7.80
C HIS A 222 -4.86 1.00 6.88
N PHE A 223 -4.62 0.97 5.57
CA PHE A 223 -5.62 0.50 4.62
C PHE A 223 -5.86 -0.99 4.89
N SER A 224 -6.91 -1.31 5.63
CA SER A 224 -7.44 -2.66 5.63
C SER A 224 -8.29 -2.78 4.38
N SER A 225 -7.99 -3.72 3.50
CA SER A 225 -8.94 -4.18 2.49
C SER A 225 -10.17 -4.72 3.23
N VAL A 226 -11.14 -3.86 3.54
CA VAL A 226 -12.38 -4.26 4.22
C VAL A 226 -13.27 -4.95 3.19
N GLY A 227 -13.29 -6.27 3.20
CA GLY A 227 -14.50 -7.03 2.87
C GLY A 227 -15.62 -6.70 3.88
N PRO A 228 -16.89 -6.95 3.55
CA PRO A 228 -18.06 -6.27 4.11
C PRO A 228 -18.11 -6.25 5.65
N GLN A 229 -18.51 -5.10 6.19
CA GLN A 229 -18.58 -4.78 7.61
C GLN A 229 -19.37 -5.82 8.40
N SER A 230 -18.74 -6.41 9.42
CA SER A 230 -19.44 -7.15 10.46
C SER A 230 -20.28 -6.17 11.28
N THR A 231 -21.59 -6.32 11.23
CA THR A 231 -22.55 -5.60 12.08
C THR A 231 -22.28 -5.93 13.55
N ASP A 232 -21.77 -4.95 14.29
CA ASP A 232 -21.70 -4.99 15.74
C ASP A 232 -23.13 -4.98 16.29
N THR A 233 -23.61 -6.15 16.71
CA THR A 233 -24.92 -6.30 17.32
C THR A 233 -24.74 -5.99 18.80
N GLY A 234 -25.26 -4.83 19.21
CA GLY A 234 -25.14 -4.32 20.56
C GLY A 234 -25.52 -5.35 21.63
N GLN A 235 -24.63 -5.52 22.61
CA GLN A 235 -24.95 -6.07 23.92
C GLN A 235 -25.76 -5.03 24.70
N ILE A 236 -27.07 -5.27 24.82
CA ILE A 236 -27.91 -4.66 25.86
C ILE A 236 -27.99 -5.67 27.01
N LYS A 237 -27.55 -5.22 28.19
CA LYS A 237 -27.74 -5.88 29.49
C LYS A 237 -29.21 -5.86 29.91
#